data_AF-A0A954IMP1-F1
#
_entry.id   AF-A0A954IMP1-F1
#
_cell.length_a   1.000
_cell.length_b   1.000
_cell.length_c   1.000
_cell.angle_alpha   90.00
_cell.angle_beta   90.00
_cell.angle_gamma   90.00
#
_symmetry.space_group_name_H-M   'P 1'
#
loop_
_entity.id
_entity.type
_entity.pdbx_description
1 polymer ?
#
loop_
_entity_poly.entity_id
_entity_poly.type
_entity_poly.pdbx_seq_one_letter_code
_entity_poly.pdbx_strand_id
1 'polypeptide(L)'
;GVHAVVGHDVSIGEETVISTGAYLLGRCRIGRRCWLGAGAIISNAMIVGDDANVRLGAVVIQNVADNSDVSGNFASDHGTRLRHFIRQTAPQVH
;
A
#
# COMPACT_ATOMS: atom_id res chain seq x y z
N GLY A 1 7.38 13.41 -0.68
CA GLY A 1 8.48 13.52 -1.66
C GLY A 1 7.97 14.21 -2.90
N VAL A 2 8.68 14.14 -4.03
CA VAL A 2 8.22 14.72 -5.30
C VAL A 2 7.00 13.93 -5.81
N HIS A 3 6.02 14.59 -6.42
CA HIS A 3 4.76 13.98 -6.89
C HIS A 3 3.99 13.15 -5.84
N ALA A 4 4.21 13.39 -4.54
CA ALA A 4 3.35 12.82 -3.51
C ALA A 4 1.98 13.52 -3.51
N VAL A 5 0.91 12.75 -3.33
CA VAL A 5 -0.47 13.26 -3.32
C VAL A 5 -1.09 12.98 -1.96
N VAL A 6 -1.68 14.02 -1.37
CA VAL A 6 -2.44 13.95 -0.11
C VAL A 6 -3.86 14.37 -0.42
N GLY A 7 -4.82 13.46 -0.19
CA GLY A 7 -6.24 13.68 -0.42
C GLY A 7 -6.90 14.59 0.61
N HIS A 8 -8.18 14.88 0.39
CA HIS A 8 -8.99 15.66 1.34
C HIS A 8 -9.11 14.95 2.70
N ASP A 9 -9.18 15.72 3.78
CA ASP A 9 -9.37 15.25 5.16
C ASP A 9 -8.31 14.25 5.68
N VAL A 10 -7.12 14.22 5.09
CA VAL A 10 -6.02 13.36 5.55
C VAL A 10 -5.27 14.00 6.71
N SER A 11 -5.06 13.25 7.79
CA SER A 11 -4.20 13.63 8.93
C SER A 11 -2.94 12.78 8.97
N ILE A 12 -1.78 13.40 9.23
CA ILE A 12 -0.47 12.76 9.27
C ILE A 12 0.22 13.14 10.59
N GLY A 13 0.73 12.15 11.34
CA GLY A 13 1.44 12.37 12.59
C GLY A 13 2.87 12.89 12.42
N GLU A 14 3.45 13.34 13.53
CA GLU A 14 4.82 13.86 13.62
C GLU A 14 5.86 12.84 13.15
N GLU A 15 6.97 13.33 12.57
CA GLU A 15 8.11 12.53 12.09
C GLU A 15 7.79 11.51 10.97
N THR A 16 6.54 11.46 10.48
CA THR A 16 6.14 10.58 9.37
C THR A 16 6.67 11.07 8.02
N VAL A 17 7.37 10.17 7.31
CA VAL A 17 8.00 10.43 6.03
C VAL A 17 7.14 9.92 4.88
N ILE A 18 6.63 10.84 4.07
CA ILE A 18 5.96 10.52 2.80
C ILE A 18 6.98 10.62 1.66
N SER A 19 7.23 9.51 0.97
CA SER A 19 8.23 9.44 -0.10
C SER A 19 7.73 10.01 -1.44
N THR A 20 8.49 9.80 -2.52
CA THR A 20 8.18 10.29 -3.88
C THR A 20 7.10 9.43 -4.53
N GLY A 21 6.08 10.05 -5.14
CA GLY A 21 4.99 9.35 -5.81
C GLY A 21 4.11 8.50 -4.88
N ALA A 22 4.06 8.80 -3.58
CA ALA A 22 3.13 8.15 -2.65
C ALA A 22 1.75 8.85 -2.67
N TYR A 23 0.67 8.09 -2.64
CA TYR A 23 -0.71 8.58 -2.77
C TYR A 23 -1.52 8.22 -1.52
N LEU A 24 -1.92 9.23 -0.73
CA LEU A 24 -2.82 9.07 0.40
C LEU A 24 -4.21 9.53 -0.04
N LEU A 25 -5.18 8.61 -0.18
CA LEU A 25 -6.55 8.97 -0.57
C LEU A 25 -7.33 9.61 0.59
N GLY A 26 -8.57 10.04 0.33
CA GLY A 26 -9.31 10.90 1.26
C GLY A 26 -9.63 10.25 2.61
N ARG A 27 -9.64 11.08 3.67
CA ARG A 27 -9.96 10.71 5.07
C ARG A 27 -9.00 9.71 5.73
N CYS A 28 -7.78 9.54 5.22
CA CYS A 28 -6.77 8.70 5.88
C CYS A 28 -6.29 9.30 7.21
N ARG A 29 -5.94 8.43 8.15
CA ARG A 29 -5.22 8.80 9.38
C ARG A 29 -3.91 8.04 9.42
N ILE A 30 -2.79 8.74 9.28
CA ILE A 30 -1.44 8.18 9.40
C ILE A 30 -0.85 8.61 10.74
N GLY A 31 -0.30 7.65 11.49
CA GLY A 31 0.36 7.87 12.76
C GLY A 31 1.66 8.66 12.68
N ARG A 32 2.41 8.62 13.78
CA ARG A 32 3.74 9.21 13.98
C ARG A 32 4.84 8.27 13.50
N ARG A 33 6.01 8.82 13.13
CA ARG A 33 7.23 8.08 12.71
C ARG A 33 7.01 7.01 11.62
N CYS A 34 5.92 7.11 10.86
CA CYS A 34 5.61 6.15 9.80
C CYS A 34 6.51 6.40 8.58
N TRP A 35 6.81 5.36 7.82
CA TRP A 35 7.48 5.49 6.52
C TRP A 35 6.55 5.04 5.39
N LEU A 36 6.10 5.98 4.55
CA LEU A 36 5.30 5.69 3.37
C LEU A 36 6.21 5.71 2.13
N GLY A 37 6.57 4.51 1.68
CA GLY A 37 7.53 4.25 0.61
C GLY A 37 7.14 4.84 -0.75
N ALA A 38 8.12 4.95 -1.66
CA ALA A 38 7.88 5.51 -2.98
C ALA A 38 6.87 4.66 -3.77
N GLY A 39 5.91 5.29 -4.43
CA GLY A 39 4.83 4.60 -5.14
C GLY A 39 3.76 3.93 -4.25
N ALA A 40 3.83 4.05 -2.92
CA ALA A 40 2.81 3.47 -2.03
C ALA A 40 1.46 4.19 -2.17
N ILE A 41 0.36 3.43 -2.08
CA ILE A 41 -1.02 3.94 -2.18
C ILE A 41 -1.79 3.54 -0.92
N ILE A 42 -2.41 4.51 -0.25
CA ILE A 42 -3.29 4.29 0.91
C ILE A 42 -4.73 4.52 0.46
N SER A 43 -5.61 3.53 0.63
CA SER A 43 -7.02 3.60 0.25
C SER A 43 -7.80 4.63 1.10
N ASN A 44 -8.98 5.03 0.64
CA ASN A 44 -9.82 5.99 1.36
C ASN A 44 -10.18 5.49 2.77
N ALA A 45 -10.20 6.41 3.75
CA ALA A 45 -10.60 6.16 5.13
C ALA A 45 -9.79 5.08 5.89
N MET A 46 -8.56 4.79 5.46
CA MET A 46 -7.66 3.88 6.18
C MET A 46 -7.01 4.55 7.40
N ILE A 47 -6.77 3.74 8.43
CA ILE A 47 -5.89 4.07 9.57
C ILE A 47 -4.57 3.33 9.39
N VAL A 48 -3.46 4.05 9.50
CA VAL A 48 -2.10 3.52 9.61
C VAL A 48 -1.56 3.93 10.98
N GLY A 49 -1.27 2.96 11.84
CA GLY A 49 -0.82 3.18 13.21
C GLY A 49 0.55 3.84 13.34
N ASP A 50 0.93 4.19 14.58
CA ASP A 50 2.23 4.77 14.89
C ASP A 50 3.38 3.78 14.57
N ASP A 51 4.55 4.30 14.19
CA ASP A 51 5.76 3.51 13.87
C ASP A 51 5.60 2.50 12.70
N ALA A 52 4.53 2.63 11.90
CA ALA A 52 4.23 1.71 10.81
C ALA A 52 5.01 1.99 9.51
N ASN A 53 5.46 0.93 8.85
CA ASN A 53 6.22 0.97 7.61
C ASN A 53 5.36 0.44 6.45
N VAL A 54 5.05 1.31 5.48
CA VAL A 54 4.38 0.93 4.22
C VAL A 54 5.44 0.92 3.12
N ARG A 55 5.85 -0.27 2.67
CA ARG A 55 6.97 -0.44 1.74
C ARG A 55 6.67 0.11 0.34
N LEU A 56 7.73 0.23 -0.46
CA LEU A 56 7.69 0.72 -1.85
C LEU A 56 6.59 0.02 -2.67
N GLY A 57 5.76 0.79 -3.37
CA GLY A 57 4.69 0.28 -4.24
C GLY A 57 3.56 -0.49 -3.55
N ALA A 58 3.48 -0.50 -2.21
CA ALA A 58 2.43 -1.21 -1.49
C ALA A 58 1.07 -0.50 -1.62
N VAL A 59 -0.04 -1.26 -1.65
CA VAL A 59 -1.40 -0.72 -1.79
C VAL A 59 -2.26 -1.14 -0.60
N VAL A 60 -2.40 -0.23 0.36
CA VAL A 60 -3.05 -0.46 1.65
C VAL A 60 -4.57 -0.34 1.51
N ILE A 61 -5.27 -1.48 1.59
CA ILE A 61 -6.74 -1.60 1.47
C ILE A 61 -7.44 -1.99 2.79
N GLN A 62 -6.67 -2.14 3.87
CA GLN A 62 -7.13 -2.42 5.23
C GLN A 62 -6.30 -1.60 6.21
N ASN A 63 -6.80 -1.38 7.44
CA ASN A 63 -6.05 -0.65 8.46
C ASN A 63 -4.74 -1.37 8.81
N VAL A 64 -3.68 -0.59 8.99
CA VAL A 64 -2.35 -1.05 9.40
C VAL A 64 -2.20 -0.72 10.89
N ALA A 65 -1.85 -1.71 11.72
CA ALA A 65 -1.67 -1.52 13.15
C ALA A 65 -0.34 -0.81 13.47
N ASP A 66 -0.18 -0.36 14.72
CA ASP A 66 1.07 0.24 15.19
C ASP A 66 2.25 -0.73 15.01
N ASN A 67 3.46 -0.20 14.81
CA ASN A 67 4.72 -0.93 14.63
C ASN A 67 4.71 -1.99 13.50
N SER A 68 3.71 -1.96 12.62
CA SER A 68 3.54 -2.98 11.57
C SER A 68 4.33 -2.64 10.31
N ASP A 69 4.83 -3.67 9.63
CA ASP A 69 5.57 -3.55 8.37
C ASP A 69 4.80 -4.26 7.24
N VAL A 70 4.29 -3.49 6.29
CA VAL A 70 3.36 -3.96 5.25
C VAL A 70 3.88 -3.69 3.84
N SER A 71 3.72 -4.68 2.97
CA SER A 71 4.16 -4.64 1.58
C SER A 71 3.21 -5.42 0.67
N GLY A 72 3.27 -5.14 -0.64
CA GLY A 72 2.42 -5.78 -1.65
C GLY A 72 1.34 -4.83 -2.21
N ASN A 73 1.10 -4.96 -3.51
CA ASN A 73 0.05 -4.24 -4.23
C ASN A 73 -1.15 -5.17 -4.38
N PHE A 74 -2.18 -5.00 -3.56
CA PHE A 74 -3.25 -6.00 -3.37
C PHE A 74 -4.36 -5.99 -4.45
N ALA A 75 -3.95 -5.96 -5.71
CA ALA A 75 -4.71 -6.66 -6.76
C ALA A 75 -4.49 -8.17 -6.60
N SER A 76 -5.54 -9.00 -6.71
CA SER A 76 -5.53 -10.36 -6.18
C SER A 76 -5.96 -11.45 -7.16
N ASP A 77 -5.04 -12.22 -7.71
CA ASP A 77 -3.79 -11.75 -8.32
C ASP A 77 -4.02 -11.52 -9.84
N HIS A 78 -3.14 -11.96 -10.75
CA HIS A 78 -3.13 -11.42 -12.14
C HIS A 78 -4.24 -11.96 -13.10
N GLY A 79 -4.89 -13.10 -12.83
CA GLY A 79 -5.84 -13.77 -13.77
C GLY A 79 -7.20 -14.14 -13.15
N THR A 80 -7.43 -15.43 -12.88
CA THR A 80 -8.60 -15.94 -12.11
C THR A 80 -8.25 -16.93 -10.96
N ARG A 81 -8.02 -16.51 -9.71
CA ARG A 81 -7.02 -15.50 -9.31
C ARG A 81 -5.69 -15.79 -10.03
N LEU A 82 -5.08 -16.95 -9.78
CA LEU A 82 -4.08 -17.58 -10.68
C LEU A 82 -4.38 -19.05 -11.02
N ARG A 83 -5.59 -19.55 -10.75
CA ARG A 83 -6.27 -20.59 -11.57
C ARG A 83 -6.34 -20.20 -13.07
N HIS A 84 -6.05 -18.93 -13.37
CA HIS A 84 -5.29 -18.47 -14.53
C HIS A 84 -3.97 -19.26 -14.77
N PHE A 85 -2.85 -18.54 -14.85
CA PHE A 85 -1.45 -19.01 -14.98
C PHE A 85 -1.08 -19.98 -16.11
N ILE A 86 0.14 -19.78 -16.63
CA ILE A 86 0.97 -20.80 -17.29
C ILE A 86 0.98 -22.09 -16.43
N ARG A 87 0.81 -23.26 -17.07
CA ARG A 87 -0.35 -24.18 -16.86
C ARG A 87 -1.58 -23.86 -17.73
N GLN A 88 -1.58 -22.74 -18.46
CA GLN A 88 -2.43 -22.39 -19.62
C GLN A 88 -1.71 -22.64 -20.95
N THR A 89 -0.45 -23.05 -20.90
CA THR A 89 0.53 -22.91 -22.00
C THR A 89 1.51 -24.09 -22.02
N ALA A 90 1.06 -25.28 -21.58
CA ALA A 90 1.80 -26.54 -21.71
C ALA A 90 0.86 -27.78 -21.66
N PRO A 91 0.96 -28.73 -22.62
CA PRO A 91 0.48 -30.10 -22.50
C PRO A 91 1.59 -31.07 -22.04
N GLN A 92 1.23 -32.26 -21.53
CA GLN A 92 2.16 -33.26 -20.98
C GLN A 92 1.59 -34.70 -21.07
N VAL A 93 2.15 -35.58 -21.93
CA VAL A 93 2.26 -37.04 -21.65
C VAL A 93 3.46 -37.63 -22.43
N HIS A 94 4.03 -38.68 -21.84
CA HIS A 94 5.06 -39.63 -22.30
C HIS A 94 5.59 -39.54 -23.74
#